data_AF-A0A7R6WH04-F1
#
_entry.id   AF-A0A7R6WH04-F1
#
_cell.length_a   1.000
_cell.length_b   1.000
_cell.length_c   1.000
_cell.angle_alpha   90.00
_cell.angle_beta   90.00
_cell.angle_gamma   90.00
#
_symmetry.space_group_name_H-M   'P 1'
#
loop_
_entity.id
_entity.type
_entity.pdbx_description
1 polymer ?
#
loop_
_entity_poly.entity_id
_entity_poly.type
_entity_poly.pdbx_seq_one_letter_code
_entity_poly.pdbx_strand_id
1 'polypeptide(L)'
;MRAQRPNSREKILAAAADVARETGPGSLSLDAVASRAGVSKGGLLYNFPTKAKLMQGLVEGYLRDFEQALESANSSDDGKNPLAVYIKLSANDCEEKRPSASWIFSAIAEDPDFMTPIKTFKRQLFERLKGETKDLKSLLVCYLAIEGLRSMNLFDSDVMSKDERELLVSSLLEIAK
;
A
#
# COMPACT_ATOMS: atom_id res chain seq x y z
N MET A 1 23.71 -8.73 17.48
CA MET A 1 23.13 -8.71 16.11
C MET A 1 23.90 -7.71 15.27
N ARG A 2 24.66 -8.15 14.25
CA ARG A 2 25.26 -7.22 13.28
C ARG A 2 24.15 -6.80 12.32
N ALA A 3 23.81 -5.51 12.30
CA ALA A 3 22.94 -4.96 11.28
C ALA A 3 23.51 -5.30 9.90
N GLN A 4 22.78 -6.09 9.13
CA GLN A 4 23.16 -6.45 7.76
C GLN A 4 23.25 -5.15 6.96
N ARG A 5 24.40 -4.87 6.34
CA ARG A 5 24.53 -3.68 5.49
C ARG A 5 23.46 -3.77 4.41
N PRO A 6 22.61 -2.74 4.21
CA PRO A 6 21.55 -2.82 3.23
C PRO A 6 22.15 -3.09 1.86
N ASN A 7 21.60 -4.06 1.15
CA ASN A 7 22.06 -4.40 -0.19
C ASN A 7 21.79 -3.21 -1.14
N SER A 8 22.46 -3.14 -2.28
CA SER A 8 22.32 -2.01 -3.20
C SER A 8 20.87 -1.78 -3.63
N ARG A 9 20.05 -2.85 -3.73
CA ARG A 9 18.63 -2.77 -4.06
C ARG A 9 17.83 -2.03 -2.98
N GLU A 10 18.04 -2.34 -1.71
CA GLU A 10 17.40 -1.68 -0.56
C GLU A 10 17.79 -0.20 -0.47
N LYS A 11 19.07 0.13 -0.70
CA LYS A 11 19.52 1.53 -0.75
C LYS A 11 18.83 2.32 -1.85
N ILE A 12 18.68 1.72 -3.03
CA ILE A 12 17.96 2.34 -4.15
C ILE A 12 16.49 2.54 -3.80
N LEU A 13 15.84 1.57 -3.17
CA LEU A 13 14.43 1.70 -2.76
C LEU A 13 14.23 2.78 -1.69
N ALA A 14 15.12 2.85 -0.70
CA ALA A 14 15.08 3.90 0.31
C ALA A 14 15.23 5.30 -0.33
N ALA A 15 16.23 5.46 -1.20
CA ALA A 15 16.44 6.70 -1.94
C ALA A 15 15.23 7.05 -2.84
N ALA A 16 14.63 6.05 -3.49
CA ALA A 16 13.46 6.23 -4.33
C ALA A 16 12.22 6.64 -3.52
N ALA A 17 12.02 6.06 -2.33
CA ALA A 17 10.94 6.45 -1.43
C ALA A 17 11.09 7.92 -0.98
N ASP A 18 12.30 8.34 -0.64
CA ASP A 18 12.57 9.73 -0.26
C ASP A 18 12.34 10.71 -1.43
N VAL A 19 12.85 10.39 -2.62
CA VAL A 19 12.59 11.19 -3.83
C VAL A 19 11.09 11.27 -4.14
N ALA A 20 10.36 10.15 -4.03
CA ALA A 20 8.92 10.10 -4.26
C ALA A 20 8.14 10.93 -3.24
N ARG A 21 8.59 10.97 -1.97
CA ARG A 21 7.98 11.80 -0.92
C ARG A 21 8.19 13.29 -1.17
N GLU A 22 9.35 13.68 -1.69
CA GLU A 22 9.69 15.08 -1.99
C GLU A 22 9.00 15.60 -3.26
N THR A 23 8.94 14.78 -4.31
CA THR A 23 8.57 15.24 -5.67
C THR A 23 7.26 14.66 -6.19
N GLY A 24 6.69 13.69 -5.47
CA GLY A 24 5.58 12.87 -5.91
C GLY A 24 6.04 11.64 -6.72
N PRO A 25 5.37 10.48 -6.59
CA PRO A 25 5.69 9.25 -7.34
C PRO A 25 5.73 9.43 -8.87
N GLY A 26 4.85 10.27 -9.43
CA GLY A 26 4.80 10.55 -10.86
C GLY A 26 6.06 11.24 -11.38
N SER A 27 6.63 12.15 -10.59
CA SER A 27 7.79 12.97 -10.96
C SER A 27 9.14 12.32 -10.64
N LEU A 28 9.14 11.09 -10.12
CA LEU A 28 10.35 10.39 -9.73
C LEU A 28 11.32 10.24 -10.92
N SER A 29 12.57 10.67 -10.72
CA SER A 29 13.65 10.60 -11.71
C SER A 29 14.68 9.55 -11.33
N LEU A 30 15.04 8.66 -12.27
CA LEU A 30 16.07 7.65 -12.04
C LEU A 30 17.44 8.27 -11.74
N ASP A 31 17.75 9.42 -12.31
CA ASP A 31 19.02 10.10 -12.07
C ASP A 31 19.08 10.69 -10.65
N ALA A 32 17.96 11.26 -10.17
CA ALA A 32 17.83 11.73 -8.80
C ALA A 32 17.96 10.58 -7.79
N VAL A 33 17.31 9.44 -8.08
CA VAL A 33 17.41 8.23 -7.24
C VAL A 33 18.83 7.67 -7.23
N ALA A 34 19.48 7.54 -8.39
CA ALA A 34 20.85 7.03 -8.47
C ALA A 34 21.83 7.91 -7.69
N SER A 35 21.73 9.24 -7.87
CA SER A 35 22.53 10.21 -7.13
C SER A 35 22.33 10.07 -5.62
N ARG A 36 21.09 9.97 -5.15
CA ARG A 36 20.76 9.86 -3.72
C ARG A 36 21.17 8.53 -3.10
N ALA A 37 21.02 7.44 -3.84
CA ALA A 37 21.46 6.12 -3.41
C ALA A 37 22.99 5.97 -3.43
N GLY A 38 23.73 6.93 -4.03
CA GLY A 38 25.18 6.86 -4.20
C GLY A 38 25.59 5.75 -5.17
N VAL A 39 24.79 5.47 -6.19
CA VAL A 39 25.06 4.44 -7.20
C VAL A 39 25.11 5.07 -8.60
N SER A 40 25.77 4.39 -9.54
CA SER A 40 25.71 4.81 -10.95
C SER A 40 24.33 4.52 -11.55
N LYS A 41 23.97 5.22 -12.62
CA LYS A 41 22.74 4.93 -13.39
C LYS A 41 22.70 3.48 -13.87
N GLY A 42 23.84 2.94 -14.33
CA GLY A 42 23.97 1.53 -14.69
C GLY A 42 23.77 0.58 -13.51
N GLY A 43 24.28 0.92 -12.33
CA GLY A 43 24.04 0.16 -11.10
C GLY A 43 22.58 0.17 -10.64
N LEU A 44 21.87 1.29 -10.84
CA LEU A 44 20.43 1.37 -10.63
C LEU A 44 19.70 0.46 -11.62
N LEU A 45 19.96 0.61 -12.92
CA LEU A 45 19.29 -0.15 -13.99
C LEU A 45 19.57 -1.66 -13.90
N TYR A 46 20.71 -2.07 -13.35
CA TYR A 46 20.99 -3.47 -13.05
C TYR A 46 20.00 -4.06 -12.02
N ASN A 47 19.57 -3.27 -11.04
CA ASN A 47 18.61 -3.71 -10.01
C ASN A 47 17.16 -3.47 -10.44
N PHE A 48 16.90 -2.40 -11.17
CA PHE A 48 15.58 -1.97 -11.63
C PHE A 48 15.67 -1.54 -13.10
N PRO A 49 15.43 -2.47 -14.04
CA PRO A 49 15.63 -2.21 -15.47
C PRO A 49 14.78 -1.07 -16.04
N THR A 50 13.66 -0.75 -15.39
CA THR A 50 12.71 0.28 -15.82
C THR A 50 12.21 1.11 -14.63
N LYS A 51 11.61 2.29 -14.91
CA LYS A 51 10.99 3.09 -13.85
C LYS A 51 9.80 2.34 -13.26
N ALA A 52 9.01 1.66 -14.08
CA ALA A 52 7.92 0.82 -13.60
C ALA A 52 8.40 -0.27 -12.61
N LYS A 53 9.53 -0.94 -12.86
CA LYS A 53 10.09 -1.94 -11.92
C LYS A 53 10.57 -1.31 -10.61
N LEU A 54 11.15 -0.11 -10.65
CA LEU A 54 11.49 0.62 -9.43
C LEU A 54 10.23 0.99 -8.61
N MET A 55 9.21 1.52 -9.28
CA MET A 55 7.93 1.85 -8.67
C MET A 55 7.24 0.61 -8.10
N GLN A 56 7.30 -0.53 -8.81
CA GLN A 56 6.77 -1.81 -8.33
C GLN A 56 7.45 -2.22 -7.01
N GLY A 57 8.78 -2.06 -6.91
CA GLY A 57 9.51 -2.33 -5.68
C GLY A 57 9.13 -1.41 -4.51
N LEU A 58 8.79 -0.14 -4.78
CA LEU A 58 8.26 0.78 -3.77
C LEU A 58 6.87 0.34 -3.28
N VAL A 59 5.99 -0.04 -4.21
CA VAL A 59 4.67 -0.59 -3.89
C VAL A 59 4.81 -1.86 -3.03
N GLU A 60 5.69 -2.78 -3.40
CA GLU A 60 5.97 -3.97 -2.60
C GLU A 60 6.45 -3.64 -1.17
N GLY A 61 7.24 -2.57 -1.00
CA GLY A 61 7.62 -2.06 0.31
C GLY A 61 6.42 -1.60 1.13
N TYR A 62 5.60 -0.73 0.55
CA TYR A 62 4.39 -0.24 1.18
C TYR A 62 3.42 -1.37 1.57
N LEU A 63 3.26 -2.40 0.72
CA LEU A 63 2.41 -3.56 1.03
C LEU A 63 2.96 -4.37 2.21
N ARG A 64 4.29 -4.55 2.31
CA ARG A 64 4.92 -5.22 3.47
C ARG A 64 4.73 -4.42 4.76
N ASP A 65 4.88 -3.10 4.70
CA ASP A 65 4.70 -2.24 5.88
C ASP A 65 3.24 -2.30 6.38
N PHE A 66 2.28 -2.30 5.46
CA PHE A 66 0.86 -2.46 5.78
C PHE A 66 0.56 -3.85 6.38
N GLU A 67 1.15 -4.91 5.83
CA GLU A 67 1.02 -6.27 6.38
C GLU A 67 1.56 -6.36 7.81
N GLN A 68 2.75 -5.82 8.05
CA GLN A 68 3.37 -5.79 9.37
C GLN A 68 2.55 -4.98 10.38
N ALA A 69 1.96 -3.86 9.96
CA ALA A 69 1.06 -3.08 10.80
C ALA A 69 -0.20 -3.88 11.19
N LEU A 70 -0.75 -4.65 10.25
CA LEU A 70 -1.91 -5.51 10.50
C LEU A 70 -1.57 -6.65 11.46
N GLU A 71 -0.43 -7.30 11.28
CA GLU A 71 0.06 -8.35 12.19
C GLU A 71 0.31 -7.82 13.60
N SER A 72 1.00 -6.69 13.71
CA SER A 72 1.31 -6.06 15.00
C SER A 72 0.03 -5.65 15.75
N ALA A 73 -0.96 -5.12 15.04
CA ALA A 73 -2.24 -4.74 15.62
C ALA A 73 -3.09 -5.95 16.06
N ASN A 74 -2.96 -7.08 15.37
CA ASN A 74 -3.61 -8.35 15.77
C ASN A 74 -2.93 -9.00 16.98
N SER A 75 -1.59 -8.98 17.07
CA SER A 75 -0.86 -9.60 18.19
C SER A 75 -0.94 -8.83 19.51
N SER A 76 -1.28 -7.55 19.47
CA SER A 76 -1.31 -6.68 20.65
C SER A 76 -2.58 -6.83 21.50
N ASP A 77 -3.59 -7.56 21.01
CA ASP A 77 -4.89 -7.65 21.69
C ASP A 77 -5.54 -9.02 21.45
N ASP A 78 -5.30 -9.93 22.38
CA ASP A 78 -5.75 -11.32 22.37
C ASP A 78 -7.30 -11.35 22.46
N GLY A 79 -7.97 -11.24 21.31
CA GLY A 79 -9.43 -11.21 21.22
C GLY A 79 -10.03 -10.19 20.24
N LYS A 80 -9.23 -9.35 19.55
CA LYS A 80 -9.78 -8.47 18.50
C LYS A 80 -10.15 -9.25 17.25
N ASN A 81 -11.34 -8.96 16.71
CA ASN A 81 -11.79 -9.46 15.42
C ASN A 81 -10.85 -8.95 14.29
N PRO A 82 -10.19 -9.83 13.52
CA PRO A 82 -9.24 -9.41 12.47
C PRO A 82 -9.84 -8.49 11.40
N LEU A 83 -11.13 -8.66 11.09
CA LEU A 83 -11.85 -7.78 10.17
C LEU A 83 -11.97 -6.36 10.75
N ALA A 84 -12.24 -6.23 12.05
CA ALA A 84 -12.28 -4.93 12.72
C ALA A 84 -10.91 -4.24 12.75
N VAL A 85 -9.82 -5.00 12.89
CA VAL A 85 -8.45 -4.46 12.81
C VAL A 85 -8.15 -3.96 11.40
N TYR A 86 -8.46 -4.76 10.37
CA TYR A 86 -8.33 -4.36 8.97
C TYR A 86 -9.12 -3.10 8.63
N ILE A 87 -10.37 -2.98 9.11
CA ILE A 87 -11.22 -1.79 8.91
C ILE A 87 -10.53 -0.54 9.47
N LYS A 88 -10.10 -0.58 10.74
CA LYS A 88 -9.47 0.59 11.40
C LYS A 88 -8.17 1.00 10.71
N LEU A 89 -7.30 0.03 10.45
CA LEU A 89 -6.01 0.30 9.81
C LEU A 89 -6.20 0.89 8.41
N SER A 90 -7.13 0.32 7.63
CA SER A 90 -7.39 0.79 6.27
C SER A 90 -8.11 2.14 6.22
N ALA A 91 -9.05 2.39 7.14
CA ALA A 91 -9.75 3.67 7.21
C ALA A 91 -8.77 4.82 7.48
N ASN A 92 -7.86 4.63 8.44
CA ASN A 92 -6.81 5.59 8.76
C ASN A 92 -5.87 5.83 7.57
N ASP A 93 -5.45 4.76 6.89
CA ASP A 93 -4.61 4.85 5.69
C ASP A 93 -5.29 5.57 4.51
N CYS A 94 -6.63 5.62 4.50
CA CYS A 94 -7.44 6.37 3.54
C CYS A 94 -7.65 7.84 3.93
N GLU A 95 -7.19 8.31 5.09
CA GLU A 95 -7.23 9.74 5.46
C GLU A 95 -6.01 10.50 4.92
N GLU A 96 -4.91 9.79 4.68
CA GLU A 96 -3.75 10.37 4.03
C GLU A 96 -4.05 10.69 2.57
N LYS A 97 -3.82 11.94 2.17
CA LYS A 97 -3.96 12.33 0.77
C LYS A 97 -2.94 11.58 -0.08
N ARG A 98 -3.42 10.88 -1.11
CA ARG A 98 -2.54 10.18 -2.05
C ARG A 98 -2.15 11.08 -3.23
N PRO A 99 -0.96 10.87 -3.81
CA PRO A 99 -0.60 11.47 -5.10
C PRO A 99 -1.53 10.96 -6.21
N SER A 100 -1.79 11.82 -7.21
CA SER A 100 -2.61 11.52 -8.41
C SER A 100 -2.40 10.11 -8.97
N ALA A 101 -3.48 9.39 -9.29
CA ALA A 101 -3.43 8.05 -9.90
C ALA A 101 -2.66 7.96 -11.24
N SER A 102 -2.36 9.09 -11.90
CA SER A 102 -1.67 9.14 -13.20
C SER A 102 -0.36 8.36 -13.25
N TRP A 103 0.39 8.31 -12.14
CA TRP A 103 1.66 7.56 -12.07
C TRP A 103 1.43 6.04 -12.14
N ILE A 104 0.33 5.53 -11.55
CA ILE A 104 -0.04 4.11 -11.61
C ILE A 104 -0.37 3.74 -13.05
N PHE A 105 -1.20 4.54 -13.72
CA PHE A 105 -1.55 4.29 -15.12
C PHE A 105 -0.34 4.33 -16.04
N SER A 106 0.58 5.26 -15.80
CA SER A 106 1.84 5.33 -16.54
C SER A 106 2.69 4.07 -16.32
N ALA A 107 2.79 3.59 -15.07
CA ALA A 107 3.53 2.38 -14.74
C ALA A 107 2.90 1.12 -15.33
N ILE A 108 1.56 1.02 -15.36
CA ILE A 108 0.82 -0.07 -16.01
C ILE A 108 1.05 -0.07 -17.53
N ALA A 109 1.07 1.11 -18.16
CA ALA A 109 1.31 1.24 -19.59
C ALA A 109 2.75 0.83 -19.97
N GLU A 110 3.71 1.09 -19.08
CA GLU A 110 5.12 0.70 -19.24
C GLU A 110 5.36 -0.79 -18.94
N ASP A 111 4.63 -1.35 -17.97
CA ASP A 111 4.78 -2.74 -17.51
C ASP A 111 3.43 -3.37 -17.17
N PRO A 112 2.90 -4.27 -18.03
CA PRO A 112 1.63 -4.94 -17.79
C PRO A 112 1.57 -5.75 -16.48
N ASP A 113 2.72 -6.19 -15.97
CA ASP A 113 2.83 -6.97 -14.74
C ASP A 113 2.96 -6.09 -13.49
N PHE A 114 2.95 -4.77 -13.63
CA PHE A 114 3.06 -3.82 -12.52
C PHE A 114 2.06 -4.11 -11.38
N MET A 115 0.84 -4.53 -11.75
CA MET A 115 -0.24 -4.82 -10.79
C MET A 115 -0.10 -6.18 -10.09
N THR A 116 0.81 -7.05 -10.53
CA THR A 116 0.93 -8.42 -10.03
C THR A 116 1.17 -8.48 -8.52
N PRO A 117 2.10 -7.72 -7.91
CA PRO A 117 2.29 -7.75 -6.46
C PRO A 117 1.06 -7.30 -5.68
N ILE A 118 0.37 -6.25 -6.15
CA ILE A 118 -0.86 -5.74 -5.53
C ILE A 118 -1.94 -6.82 -5.57
N LYS A 119 -2.12 -7.47 -6.73
CA LYS A 119 -3.09 -8.56 -6.90
C LYS A 119 -2.79 -9.75 -5.99
N THR A 120 -1.52 -10.13 -5.87
CA THR A 120 -1.08 -11.23 -4.99
C THR A 120 -1.35 -10.89 -3.53
N PHE A 121 -0.91 -9.71 -3.08
CA PHE A 121 -1.12 -9.24 -1.72
C PHE A 121 -2.62 -9.19 -1.35
N LYS A 122 -3.44 -8.52 -2.18
CA LYS A 122 -4.88 -8.40 -1.91
C LYS A 122 -5.56 -9.75 -1.81
N ARG A 123 -5.16 -10.73 -2.62
CA ARG A 123 -5.71 -12.09 -2.59
C ARG A 123 -5.33 -12.82 -1.31
N GLN A 124 -4.06 -12.75 -0.90
CA GLN A 124 -3.59 -13.35 0.34
C GLN A 124 -4.30 -12.75 1.56
N LEU A 125 -4.39 -11.41 1.60
CA LEU A 125 -5.10 -10.70 2.65
C LEU A 125 -6.59 -11.10 2.71
N PHE A 126 -7.27 -11.16 1.56
CA PHE A 126 -8.67 -11.53 1.50
C PHE A 126 -8.91 -12.97 1.98
N GLU A 127 -8.10 -13.94 1.52
CA GLU A 127 -8.24 -15.33 1.97
C GLU A 127 -7.90 -15.50 3.46
N ARG A 128 -6.94 -14.72 4.00
CA ARG A 128 -6.68 -14.70 5.45
C ARG A 128 -7.91 -14.23 6.23
N LEU A 129 -8.45 -13.06 5.88
CA LEU A 129 -9.64 -12.49 6.55
C LEU A 129 -10.85 -13.43 6.43
N LYS A 130 -11.00 -14.11 5.29
CA LYS A 130 -12.04 -15.11 5.05
C LYS A 130 -11.87 -16.37 5.90
N GLY A 131 -10.64 -16.82 6.14
CA GLY A 131 -10.36 -17.95 7.02
C GLY A 131 -10.57 -17.64 8.51
N GLU A 132 -10.47 -16.36 8.89
CA GLU A 132 -10.57 -15.89 10.27
C GLU A 132 -11.98 -15.42 10.65
N THR A 133 -12.80 -14.99 9.69
CA THR A 133 -14.20 -14.61 9.93
C THR A 133 -15.14 -15.80 9.84
N LYS A 134 -16.24 -15.76 10.61
CA LYS A 134 -17.36 -16.72 10.49
C LYS A 134 -18.47 -16.22 9.56
N ASP A 135 -18.54 -14.91 9.32
CA ASP A 135 -19.56 -14.29 8.47
C ASP A 135 -18.93 -13.73 7.19
N LEU A 136 -19.13 -14.47 6.09
CA LEU A 136 -18.68 -14.05 4.76
C LEU A 136 -19.40 -12.81 4.27
N LYS A 137 -20.67 -12.60 4.64
CA LYS A 137 -21.42 -11.40 4.21
C LYS A 137 -20.82 -10.16 4.84
N SER A 138 -20.56 -10.19 6.15
CA SER A 138 -19.89 -9.10 6.86
C SER A 138 -18.51 -8.80 6.24
N LEU A 139 -17.72 -9.83 5.94
CA LEU A 139 -16.43 -9.63 5.26
C LEU A 139 -16.60 -8.94 3.90
N LEU A 140 -17.49 -9.43 3.04
CA LEU A 140 -17.67 -8.86 1.70
C LEU A 140 -18.10 -7.39 1.76
N VAL A 141 -19.04 -7.05 2.64
CA VAL A 141 -19.52 -5.68 2.83
C VAL A 141 -18.39 -4.79 3.34
N CYS A 142 -17.72 -5.18 4.41
CA CYS A 142 -16.64 -4.39 5.00
C CYS A 142 -15.44 -4.24 4.08
N TYR A 143 -15.01 -5.32 3.42
CA TYR A 143 -13.88 -5.29 2.49
C TYR A 143 -14.17 -4.38 1.30
N LEU A 144 -15.32 -4.54 0.64
CA LEU A 144 -15.67 -3.73 -0.53
C LEU A 144 -15.89 -2.25 -0.18
N ALA A 145 -16.44 -1.94 1.00
CA ALA A 145 -16.56 -0.56 1.46
C ALA A 145 -15.18 0.10 1.67
N ILE A 146 -14.22 -0.61 2.27
CA ILE A 146 -12.84 -0.15 2.43
C ILE A 146 -12.15 0.02 1.07
N GLU A 147 -12.31 -0.92 0.14
CA GLU A 147 -11.74 -0.79 -1.21
C GLU A 147 -12.35 0.39 -1.97
N GLY A 148 -13.64 0.69 -1.76
CA GLY A 148 -14.30 1.88 -2.26
C GLY A 148 -13.68 3.18 -1.74
N LEU A 149 -13.44 3.27 -0.43
CA LEU A 149 -12.73 4.40 0.20
C LEU A 149 -11.34 4.61 -0.38
N ARG A 150 -10.56 3.53 -0.53
CA ARG A 150 -9.22 3.58 -1.13
C ARG A 150 -9.27 4.06 -2.57
N SER A 151 -10.24 3.57 -3.35
CA SER A 151 -10.42 3.96 -4.74
C SER A 151 -10.78 5.43 -4.88
N MET A 152 -11.71 5.93 -4.07
CA MET A 152 -12.09 7.35 -4.10
C MET A 152 -10.92 8.26 -3.75
N ASN A 153 -10.15 7.93 -2.71
CA ASN A 153 -8.95 8.70 -2.35
C ASN A 153 -7.91 8.65 -3.49
N LEU A 154 -7.65 7.47 -4.08
CA LEU A 154 -6.68 7.32 -5.16
C LEU A 154 -7.03 8.15 -6.40
N PHE A 155 -8.31 8.25 -6.75
CA PHE A 155 -8.78 8.99 -7.91
C PHE A 155 -9.17 10.44 -7.63
N ASP A 156 -8.94 10.93 -6.40
CA ASP A 156 -9.37 12.27 -5.96
C ASP A 156 -10.87 12.51 -6.23
N SER A 157 -11.67 11.47 -5.96
CA SER A 157 -13.12 11.45 -6.19
C SER A 157 -13.89 11.25 -4.87
N ASP A 158 -13.32 11.69 -3.75
CA ASP A 158 -13.97 11.68 -2.44
C ASP A 158 -15.22 12.59 -2.49
N VAL A 159 -16.38 11.99 -2.22
CA VAL A 159 -17.69 12.69 -2.17
C VAL A 159 -18.24 12.83 -0.75
N MET A 160 -17.68 12.10 0.21
CA MET A 160 -18.17 12.05 1.59
C MET A 160 -17.53 13.14 2.45
N SER A 161 -18.35 13.75 3.29
CA SER A 161 -17.89 14.56 4.42
C SER A 161 -17.15 13.70 5.46
N LYS A 162 -16.45 14.37 6.37
CA LYS A 162 -15.76 13.71 7.48
C LYS A 162 -16.73 12.91 8.34
N ASP A 163 -17.88 13.49 8.68
CA ASP A 163 -18.90 12.86 9.53
C ASP A 163 -19.53 11.63 8.86
N GLU A 164 -19.80 11.68 7.54
CA GLU A 164 -20.31 10.53 6.78
C GLU A 164 -19.28 9.40 6.71
N ARG A 165 -17.99 9.73 6.59
CA ARG A 165 -16.91 8.74 6.63
C ARG A 165 -16.78 8.12 8.02
N GLU A 166 -16.82 8.90 9.08
CA GLU A 166 -16.80 8.40 10.46
C GLU A 166 -17.99 7.46 10.73
N LEU A 167 -19.19 7.84 10.27
CA LEU A 167 -20.40 7.01 10.36
C LEU A 167 -20.27 5.71 9.56
N LEU A 168 -19.67 5.75 8.35
CA LEU A 168 -19.39 4.55 7.57
C LEU A 168 -18.48 3.61 8.37
N VAL A 169 -17.36 4.12 8.87
CA VAL A 169 -16.37 3.31 9.61
C VAL A 169 -16.99 2.70 10.87
N SER A 170 -17.78 3.46 11.64
CA SER A 170 -18.48 2.93 12.82
C SER A 170 -19.47 1.82 12.45
N SER A 171 -20.21 2.00 11.35
CA SER A 171 -21.18 1.01 10.84
C SER A 171 -20.48 -0.27 10.39
N LEU A 172 -19.34 -0.18 9.70
CA LEU A 172 -18.54 -1.34 9.31
C LEU A 172 -18.03 -2.11 10.53
N LEU A 173 -17.64 -1.40 11.60
CA LEU A 173 -17.21 -2.02 12.85
C LEU A 173 -18.34 -2.73 13.60
N GLU A 174 -19.59 -2.29 13.45
CA GLU A 174 -20.76 -3.00 13.98
C GLU A 174 -21.08 -4.26 13.17
N ILE A 175 -21.00 -4.19 11.84
CA ILE A 175 -21.19 -5.33 10.93
C ILE A 175 -20.11 -6.40 11.15
N ALA A 176 -18.89 -5.97 11.47
CA ALA A 176 -17.77 -6.87 11.70
C ALA A 176 -17.84 -7.61 13.04
N LYS A 177 -18.80 -7.36 13.94
CA LYS A 177 -18.88 -8.01 15.27
C LYS A 177 -19.22 -9.49 15.19
#